data_AF-A0A6L5EV84-F1
#
_entry.id   AF-A0A6L5EV84-F1
#
_cell.length_a   1.000
_cell.length_b   1.000
_cell.length_c   1.000
_cell.angle_alpha   90.00
_cell.angle_beta   90.00
_cell.angle_gamma   90.00
#
_symmetry.space_group_name_H-M   'P 1'
#
loop_
_entity.id
_entity.type
_entity.pdbx_description
1 polymer ?
#
loop_
_entity_poly.entity_id
_entity_poly.type
_entity_poly.pdbx_seq_one_letter_code
_entity_poly.pdbx_strand_id
1 'polypeptide(L)'
;MSDLSVEIQALRDDAKVWDQAAGDIAAPRQAVSGLTVDGGHDVTGMGARMGVDQTYEQARSKIEELLGQGQEYLGVLADRLVAVANDYQAREQGSASGFAQLDGQLEGN
;
A
#
# COMPACT_ATOMS: atom_id res chain seq x y z
N MET A 1 -18.62 -22.78 8.05
CA MET A 1 -17.43 -22.71 7.17
C MET A 1 -17.56 -21.68 6.04
N SER A 2 -18.73 -21.07 5.78
CA SER A 2 -18.86 -20.01 4.75
C SER A 2 -18.38 -18.63 5.23
N ASP A 3 -18.80 -18.24 6.44
CA ASP A 3 -18.49 -16.98 7.15
C ASP A 3 -17.06 -16.50 6.90
N LEU A 4 -16.18 -17.16 7.64
CA LEU A 4 -14.76 -16.85 7.74
C LEU A 4 -14.02 -16.88 6.40
N SER A 5 -14.41 -17.79 5.50
CA SER A 5 -13.82 -17.87 4.17
C SER A 5 -14.15 -16.63 3.31
N VAL A 6 -15.36 -16.09 3.45
CA VAL A 6 -15.79 -14.85 2.77
C VAL A 6 -15.04 -13.67 3.35
N GLU A 7 -14.88 -13.57 4.67
CA GLU A 7 -14.11 -12.48 5.28
C GLU A 7 -12.62 -12.54 4.92
N ILE A 8 -12.00 -13.73 4.89
CA ILE A 8 -10.61 -13.91 4.43
C ILE A 8 -10.45 -13.44 2.99
N GLN A 9 -11.40 -13.78 2.13
CA GLN A 9 -11.36 -13.38 0.73
C GLN A 9 -11.53 -11.86 0.58
N ALA A 10 -12.44 -11.24 1.33
CA ALA A 10 -12.62 -9.80 1.35
C ALA A 10 -11.33 -9.06 1.76
N LEU A 11 -10.66 -9.52 2.83
CA LEU A 11 -9.38 -8.94 3.26
C LEU A 11 -8.30 -9.02 2.16
N ARG A 12 -8.26 -10.13 1.42
CA ARG A 12 -7.31 -10.31 0.31
C ARG A 12 -7.63 -9.43 -0.88
N ASP A 13 -8.90 -9.23 -1.19
CA ASP A 13 -9.31 -8.38 -2.30
C ASP A 13 -9.08 -6.92 -1.98
N ASP A 14 -9.36 -6.48 -0.75
CA ASP A 14 -8.99 -5.14 -0.28
C ASP A 14 -7.47 -4.93 -0.32
N ALA A 15 -6.67 -5.94 0.10
CA ALA A 15 -5.22 -5.85 0.03
C ALA A 15 -4.71 -5.61 -1.41
N LYS A 16 -5.29 -6.30 -2.41
CA LYS A 16 -4.94 -6.09 -3.81
C LYS A 16 -5.27 -4.68 -4.29
N VAL A 17 -6.40 -4.12 -3.86
CA VAL A 17 -6.78 -2.74 -4.21
C VAL A 17 -5.75 -1.76 -3.68
N TRP A 18 -5.31 -1.92 -2.42
CA TRP A 18 -4.31 -1.04 -1.82
C TRP A 18 -2.91 -1.22 -2.42
N ASP A 19 -2.52 -2.45 -2.73
CA ASP A 19 -1.26 -2.73 -3.42
C ASP A 19 -1.23 -2.13 -4.82
N GLN A 20 -2.33 -2.27 -5.58
CA GLN A 20 -2.47 -1.63 -6.88
C GLN A 20 -2.39 -0.11 -6.77
N ALA A 21 -3.09 0.49 -5.80
CA ALA A 21 -3.04 1.93 -5.57
C ALA A 21 -1.63 2.41 -5.20
N ALA A 22 -0.86 1.63 -4.44
CA ALA A 22 0.55 1.92 -4.18
C ALA A 22 1.38 1.89 -5.47
N GLY A 23 1.14 0.90 -6.34
CA GLY A 23 1.78 0.79 -7.67
C GLY A 23 1.45 1.98 -8.59
N ASP A 24 0.20 2.42 -8.61
CA ASP A 24 -0.28 3.51 -9.48
C ASP A 24 0.35 4.87 -9.13
N ILE A 25 0.88 5.04 -7.91
CA ILE A 25 1.60 6.24 -7.49
C ILE A 25 3.01 6.34 -8.10
N ALA A 26 3.60 5.23 -8.56
CA ALA A 26 4.98 5.20 -9.05
C ALA A 26 5.17 6.12 -10.28
N ALA A 27 4.23 6.10 -11.22
CA ALA A 27 4.31 6.92 -12.43
C ALA A 27 4.21 8.44 -12.15
N PRO A 28 3.23 8.94 -11.37
CA PRO A 28 3.21 10.32 -10.92
C PRO A 28 4.48 10.75 -10.18
N ARG A 29 5.02 9.90 -9.30
CA ARG A 29 6.25 10.20 -8.56
C ARG A 29 7.44 10.36 -9.50
N GLN A 30 7.57 9.47 -10.49
CA GLN A 30 8.62 9.57 -11.51
C GLN A 30 8.44 10.78 -12.43
N ALA A 31 7.21 11.17 -12.74
CA ALA A 31 6.95 12.38 -13.52
C ALA A 31 7.41 13.63 -12.76
N VAL A 32 7.05 13.75 -11.47
CA VAL A 32 7.43 14.89 -10.63
C VAL A 32 8.94 15.02 -10.44
N SER A 33 9.69 13.92 -10.40
CA SER A 33 11.16 13.98 -10.30
C SER A 33 11.81 14.59 -11.55
N GLY A 34 11.17 14.48 -12.72
CA GLY A 34 11.64 15.05 -13.98
C GLY A 34 11.19 16.49 -14.27
N LEU A 35 10.26 17.04 -13.48
CA LEU A 35 9.74 18.40 -13.67
C LEU A 35 10.62 19.42 -12.93
N THR A 36 11.88 19.60 -13.31
CA THR A 36 12.76 20.61 -12.70
C THR A 36 12.68 21.95 -13.44
N VAL A 37 12.79 23.07 -12.74
CA VAL A 37 12.86 24.42 -13.34
C VAL A 37 14.24 25.02 -13.13
N ASP A 38 14.95 25.32 -14.23
CA ASP A 38 16.27 25.97 -14.17
C ASP A 38 16.12 27.50 -14.09
N GLY A 39 16.57 28.10 -12.99
CA GLY A 39 16.54 29.55 -12.77
C GLY A 39 17.32 30.38 -13.79
N GLY A 40 18.24 29.78 -14.56
CA GLY A 40 18.99 30.44 -15.63
C GLY A 40 18.37 30.35 -17.03
N HIS A 41 17.53 29.34 -17.27
CA HIS A 41 16.96 29.03 -18.59
C HIS A 41 15.44 29.18 -18.65
N ASP A 42 14.74 28.77 -17.59
CA ASP A 42 13.27 28.66 -17.56
C ASP A 42 12.63 29.83 -16.80
N VAL A 43 13.43 30.60 -16.07
CA VAL A 43 12.95 31.74 -15.27
C VAL A 43 13.63 33.02 -15.73
N THR A 44 12.84 34.09 -15.90
CA THR A 44 13.40 35.41 -16.19
C THR A 44 14.35 35.86 -15.08
N GLY A 45 15.33 36.70 -15.37
CA GLY A 45 16.27 37.21 -14.36
C GLY A 45 15.60 37.93 -13.16
N MET A 46 14.37 38.45 -13.34
CA MET A 46 13.54 38.97 -12.25
C MET A 46 12.89 37.84 -11.43
N GLY A 47 12.40 36.78 -12.08
CA GLY A 47 11.85 35.61 -11.39
C GLY A 47 12.89 34.84 -10.58
N ALA A 48 14.13 34.72 -11.06
CA ALA A 48 15.23 34.15 -10.28
C ALA A 48 15.56 35.01 -9.04
N ARG A 49 15.57 36.34 -9.18
CA ARG A 49 15.74 37.26 -8.03
C ARG A 49 14.59 37.20 -7.03
N MET A 50 13.39 36.81 -7.46
CA MET A 50 12.23 36.59 -6.60
C MET A 50 12.15 35.17 -6.03
N GLY A 51 13.09 34.27 -6.37
CA GLY A 51 13.15 32.91 -5.85
C GLY A 51 12.04 31.99 -6.36
N VAL A 52 11.55 32.22 -7.59
CA VAL A 52 10.49 31.41 -8.20
C VAL A 52 10.96 29.97 -8.45
N ASP A 53 12.20 29.81 -8.91
CA ASP A 53 12.90 28.53 -9.05
C ASP A 53 12.96 27.76 -7.73
N GLN A 54 13.39 28.42 -6.65
CA GLN A 54 13.50 27.82 -5.32
C GLN A 54 12.13 27.39 -4.76
N THR A 55 11.13 28.25 -4.92
CA THR A 55 9.76 27.97 -4.47
C THR A 55 9.17 26.79 -5.25
N TYR A 56 9.40 26.76 -6.55
CA TYR A 56 8.97 25.66 -7.40
C TYR A 56 9.64 24.34 -7.00
N GLU A 57 10.96 24.32 -6.83
CA GLU A 57 11.69 23.12 -6.41
C GLU A 57 11.28 22.62 -5.03
N GLN A 58 11.01 23.51 -4.08
CA GLN A 58 10.45 23.14 -2.78
C GLN A 58 9.08 22.48 -2.91
N ALA A 59 8.19 23.04 -3.73
CA ALA A 59 6.87 22.47 -3.97
C ALA A 59 6.97 21.10 -4.68
N ARG A 60 7.80 21.00 -5.72
CA ARG A 60 8.08 19.77 -6.47
C ARG A 60 8.58 18.67 -5.53
N SER A 61 9.62 18.98 -4.75
CA SER A 61 10.19 18.04 -3.78
C SER A 61 9.17 17.61 -2.72
N LYS A 62 8.29 18.52 -2.27
CA LYS A 62 7.26 18.16 -1.29
C LYS A 62 6.20 17.24 -1.88
N ILE A 63 5.79 17.45 -3.12
CA ILE A 63 4.86 16.56 -3.82
C ILE A 63 5.51 15.18 -4.00
N GLU A 64 6.78 15.12 -4.42
CA GLU A 64 7.52 13.86 -4.55
C GLU A 64 7.59 13.09 -3.23
N GLU A 65 7.85 13.77 -2.12
CA GLU A 65 7.86 13.20 -0.77
C GLU A 65 6.48 12.63 -0.38
N LEU A 66 5.41 13.39 -0.60
CA LEU A 66 4.04 12.97 -0.28
C LEU A 66 3.58 11.77 -1.10
N LEU A 67 3.96 11.71 -2.38
CA LEU A 67 3.71 10.55 -3.23
C LEU A 67 4.50 9.33 -2.71
N GLY A 68 5.76 9.51 -2.33
CA GLY A 68 6.55 8.45 -1.72
C GLY A 68 5.93 7.90 -0.43
N GLN A 69 5.48 8.78 0.47
CA GLN A 69 4.79 8.41 1.70
C GLN A 69 3.46 7.71 1.43
N GLY A 70 2.67 8.20 0.48
CA GLY A 70 1.42 7.57 0.07
C GLY A 70 1.63 6.14 -0.42
N GLN A 71 2.62 5.93 -1.30
CA GLN A 71 2.99 4.60 -1.78
C GLN A 71 3.36 3.66 -0.63
N GLU A 72 4.19 4.11 0.31
CA GLU A 72 4.60 3.30 1.47
C GLU A 72 3.42 2.93 2.37
N TYR A 73 2.58 3.90 2.73
CA TYR A 73 1.43 3.64 3.61
C TYR A 73 0.42 2.67 3.00
N LEU A 74 0.17 2.79 1.69
CA LEU A 74 -0.74 1.89 1.00
C LEU A 74 -0.18 0.46 0.92
N GLY A 75 1.12 0.31 0.63
CA GLY A 75 1.78 -1.00 0.66
C GLY A 75 1.76 -1.64 2.05
N VAL A 76 2.05 -0.88 3.11
CA VAL A 76 1.98 -1.36 4.49
C VAL A 76 0.55 -1.78 4.87
N LEU A 77 -0.47 -1.07 4.40
CA LEU A 77 -1.87 -1.46 4.63
C LEU A 77 -2.20 -2.78 3.93
N ALA A 78 -1.80 -2.95 2.67
CA ALA A 78 -1.98 -4.19 1.92
C ALA A 78 -1.33 -5.39 2.63
N ASP A 79 -0.08 -5.25 3.05
CA ASP A 79 0.66 -6.29 3.78
C ASP A 79 -0.03 -6.70 5.08
N ARG A 80 -0.56 -5.72 5.83
CA ARG A 80 -1.29 -5.98 7.07
C ARG A 80 -2.58 -6.75 6.84
N LEU A 81 -3.33 -6.41 5.78
CA LEU A 81 -4.56 -7.12 5.43
C LEU A 81 -4.27 -8.58 5.04
N VAL A 82 -3.20 -8.81 4.26
CA VAL A 82 -2.73 -10.17 3.94
C VAL A 82 -2.33 -10.94 5.21
N ALA A 83 -1.61 -10.29 6.13
CA ALA A 83 -1.21 -10.92 7.39
C ALA A 83 -2.42 -11.34 8.24
N VAL A 84 -3.44 -10.48 8.36
CA VAL A 84 -4.68 -10.80 9.07
C VAL A 84 -5.44 -11.94 8.40
N ALA A 85 -5.56 -11.93 7.07
CA ALA A 85 -6.20 -13.00 6.31
C ALA A 85 -5.51 -14.36 6.55
N ASN A 86 -4.17 -14.37 6.62
CA ASN A 86 -3.39 -15.58 6.88
C ASN A 86 -3.56 -16.10 8.32
N ASP A 87 -3.63 -15.20 9.32
CA ASP A 87 -3.91 -15.58 10.71
C ASP A 87 -5.30 -16.23 10.84
N TYR A 88 -6.32 -15.66 10.21
CA TYR A 88 -7.66 -16.24 10.19
C TYR A 88 -7.70 -17.61 9.52
N GLN A 89 -7.05 -17.76 8.36
CA GLN A 89 -6.97 -19.05 7.67
C GLN A 89 -6.28 -20.11 8.53
N ALA A 90 -5.18 -19.77 9.21
CA ALA A 90 -4.46 -20.71 10.06
C ALA A 90 -5.32 -21.18 11.26
N ARG A 91 -6.09 -20.27 11.87
CA ARG A 91 -7.00 -20.59 12.98
C ARG A 91 -8.16 -21.47 12.55
N GLU A 92 -8.70 -21.27 11.35
CA GLU A 92 -9.75 -22.13 10.79
C GLU A 92 -9.24 -23.57 10.59
N GLN A 93 -8.06 -23.71 9.98
CA GLN A 93 -7.44 -25.01 9.72
C GLN A 93 -7.08 -25.76 11.01
N GLY A 94 -6.56 -25.04 12.01
CA GLY A 94 -6.28 -25.62 13.33
C GLY A 94 -7.53 -26.10 14.04
N SER A 95 -8.62 -25.34 13.95
CA SER A 95 -9.92 -25.73 14.53
C SER A 95 -10.49 -26.98 13.84
N ALA A 96 -10.50 -27.00 12.50
CA ALA A 96 -11.01 -28.14 11.74
C ALA A 96 -10.24 -29.44 12.05
N SER A 97 -8.91 -29.37 12.18
CA SER A 97 -8.07 -30.51 12.51
C SER A 97 -8.33 -31.03 13.94
N GLY A 98 -8.54 -30.13 14.90
CA GLY A 98 -8.87 -30.50 16.28
C GLY A 98 -10.24 -31.19 16.40
N PHE A 99 -11.24 -30.73 15.65
CA PHE A 99 -12.56 -31.40 15.61
C PHE A 99 -12.48 -32.80 15.00
N ALA A 100 -11.78 -32.98 13.88
CA ALA A 100 -11.60 -34.29 13.26
C ALA A 100 -10.91 -35.30 14.19
N GLN A 101 -9.97 -34.83 15.03
CA GLN A 101 -9.27 -35.68 15.99
C GLN A 101 -10.14 -36.10 17.18
N LEU A 102 -11.03 -35.22 17.65
CA LEU A 102 -12.00 -35.54 18.70
C LEU A 102 -13.06 -36.53 18.22
N ASP A 103 -13.57 -36.36 17.00
CA ASP A 103 -14.59 -37.22 16.41
C ASP A 103 -14.09 -38.67 16.27
N GLY A 104 -12.88 -38.86 15.74
CA GLY A 104 -12.25 -40.19 15.64
C GLY A 104 -11.93 -40.86 16.98
N GLN A 105 -11.83 -40.11 18.09
CA GLN A 105 -11.67 -40.66 19.44
C GLN A 105 -12.99 -41.13 20.06
N LEU A 106 -14.11 -40.53 19.65
CA LEU A 106 -15.45 -40.89 20.13
C LEU A 106 -16.03 -42.08 19.36
N GLU A 107 -15.69 -42.26 18.08
CA GLU A 107 -16.11 -43.42 17.29
C GLU A 107 -15.29 -44.70 17.54
N GLY A 108 -14.13 -44.57 18.20
CA GLY A 108 -13.21 -45.68 18.50
C GLY A 108 -13.41 -46.36 19.87
N ASN A 109 -14.40 -45.93 20.67
CA ASN A 109 -14.80 -46.54 21.95
C ASN A 109 -16.20 -47.14 21.85
#